data_AF-A0A074WCW4-F1
#
_entry.id   AF-A0A074WCW4-F1
#
_cell.length_a   1.000
_cell.length_b   1.000
_cell.length_c   1.000
_cell.angle_alpha   90.00
_cell.angle_beta   90.00
_cell.angle_gamma   90.00
#
_symmetry.space_group_name_H-M   'P 1'
#
loop_
_entity.id
_entity.type
_entity.pdbx_description
1 polymer ?
#
loop_
_entity_poly.entity_id
_entity_poly.type
_entity_poly.pdbx_seq_one_letter_code
_entity_poly.pdbx_strand_id
1 'polypeptide(L)'
;MLLNHTPRASLRIVSSSTQQVRHASLIRRPKRPYTFTQLVTLSDGSTFVQRTTSPQPVYRSTKDVRNNPLWNPSSQKLLNIEEDEAGRLKRFRGRFGRGWDAEAVADAEE
;
A
#
# COMPACT_ATOMS: atom_id res chain seq x y z
N MET A 1 92.85 -25.66 13.43
CA MET A 1 91.46 -26.01 13.07
C MET A 1 90.81 -24.76 12.49
N LEU A 2 90.51 -24.76 11.18
CA LEU A 2 89.90 -23.63 10.48
C LEU A 2 88.37 -23.75 10.60
N LEU A 3 87.71 -22.78 11.23
CA LEU A 3 86.24 -22.73 11.30
C LEU A 3 85.70 -21.95 10.09
N ASN A 4 85.11 -22.68 9.15
CA ASN A 4 84.44 -22.12 7.97
C ASN A 4 83.14 -21.45 8.42
N HIS A 5 83.01 -20.14 8.18
CA HIS A 5 81.76 -19.41 8.40
C HIS A 5 80.97 -19.42 7.08
N THR A 6 79.85 -20.12 7.06
CA THR A 6 78.91 -20.08 5.93
C THR A 6 78.07 -18.80 6.01
N PRO A 7 77.94 -18.01 4.93
CA PRO A 7 77.03 -16.89 4.94
C PRO A 7 75.58 -17.41 4.84
N ARG A 8 74.78 -17.12 5.87
CA ARG A 8 73.34 -17.39 5.89
C ARG A 8 72.67 -16.55 4.80
N ALA A 9 72.10 -17.21 3.79
CA ALA A 9 71.33 -16.54 2.75
C ALA A 9 70.17 -15.76 3.37
N SER A 10 70.21 -14.43 3.23
CA SER A 10 69.11 -13.54 3.62
C SER A 10 67.99 -13.68 2.60
N LEU A 11 66.93 -14.40 2.98
CA LEU A 11 65.69 -14.43 2.21
C LEU A 11 65.04 -13.05 2.31
N ARG A 12 65.05 -12.30 1.20
CA ARG A 12 64.26 -11.06 1.09
C ARG A 12 62.78 -11.44 1.08
N ILE A 13 62.13 -11.30 2.22
CA ILE A 13 60.67 -11.33 2.29
C ILE A 13 60.19 -10.07 1.59
N VAL A 14 59.71 -10.22 0.35
CA VAL A 14 58.99 -9.16 -0.35
C VAL A 14 57.66 -9.02 0.38
N SER A 15 57.57 -8.04 1.29
CA SER A 15 56.28 -7.63 1.84
C SER A 15 55.49 -7.02 0.69
N SER A 16 54.64 -7.81 0.04
CA SER A 16 53.57 -7.24 -0.77
C SER A 16 52.70 -6.45 0.21
N SER A 17 52.85 -5.13 0.16
CA SER A 17 51.89 -4.22 0.79
C SER A 17 50.55 -4.49 0.11
N THR A 18 49.75 -5.40 0.69
CA THR A 18 48.35 -5.57 0.38
C THR A 18 47.60 -4.39 1.00
N GLN A 19 47.90 -3.18 0.51
CA GLN A 19 47.14 -2.00 0.88
C GLN A 19 45.71 -2.25 0.42
N GLN A 20 44.82 -2.46 1.38
CA GLN A 20 43.41 -2.64 1.09
C GLN A 20 42.88 -1.36 0.44
N VAL A 21 42.64 -1.39 -0.87
CA VAL A 21 42.04 -0.28 -1.60
C VAL A 21 40.59 -0.16 -1.16
N ARG A 22 40.23 0.91 -0.46
CA ARG A 22 38.84 1.23 -0.11
C ARG A 22 38.34 2.36 -0.99
N HIS A 23 37.45 2.03 -1.92
CA HIS A 23 36.76 3.03 -2.74
C HIS A 23 35.72 3.76 -1.89
N ALA A 24 35.63 5.09 -2.03
CA ALA A 24 34.60 5.88 -1.38
C ALA A 24 33.25 5.63 -2.08
N SER A 25 32.32 4.94 -1.42
CA SER A 25 30.95 4.77 -1.91
C SER A 25 30.08 5.93 -1.42
N LEU A 26 29.40 6.59 -2.36
CA LEU A 26 28.44 7.65 -2.01
C LEU A 26 27.18 7.03 -1.39
N ILE A 27 26.99 7.22 -0.09
CA ILE A 27 25.74 6.86 0.60
C ILE A 27 24.75 8.02 0.45
N ARG A 28 23.76 7.87 -0.43
CA ARG A 28 22.74 8.90 -0.67
C ARG A 28 21.69 8.89 0.45
N ARG A 29 21.34 10.09 0.94
CA ARG A 29 20.23 10.26 1.88
C ARG A 29 18.88 10.21 1.13
N PRO A 30 17.85 9.55 1.68
CA PRO A 30 16.52 9.53 1.08
C PRO A 30 15.87 10.92 1.18
N LYS A 31 15.30 11.42 0.08
CA LYS A 31 14.51 12.65 0.07
C LYS A 31 13.09 12.33 0.52
N ARG A 32 12.64 12.94 1.62
CA ARG A 32 11.30 12.72 2.18
C ARG A 32 10.42 13.95 1.88
N PRO A 33 9.25 13.78 1.25
CA PRO A 33 8.32 14.90 1.05
C PRO A 33 7.70 15.34 2.38
N TYR A 34 7.16 16.56 2.41
CA TYR A 34 6.39 17.02 3.55
C TYR A 34 5.13 16.15 3.74
N THR A 35 4.80 15.86 4.99
CA THR A 35 3.61 15.07 5.33
C THR A 35 2.72 15.83 6.31
N PHE A 36 1.43 15.82 6.03
CA PHE A 36 0.38 16.35 6.86
C PHE A 36 -0.23 15.23 7.72
N THR A 37 -0.83 15.63 8.83
CA THR A 37 -1.71 14.78 9.64
C THR A 37 -3.13 14.93 9.11
N GLN A 38 -3.73 13.83 8.65
CA GLN A 38 -5.09 13.82 8.13
C GLN A 38 -5.98 12.94 9.00
N LEU A 39 -7.15 13.47 9.37
CA LEU A 39 -8.22 12.73 10.01
C LEU A 39 -9.08 12.08 8.92
N VAL A 40 -9.13 10.76 8.90
CA VAL A 40 -9.98 9.99 7.99
C VAL A 40 -11.23 9.55 8.74
N THR A 41 -12.40 9.91 8.22
CA THR A 41 -13.70 9.41 8.70
C THR A 41 -14.19 8.32 7.76
N LEU A 42 -14.41 7.12 8.28
CA LEU A 42 -14.98 5.99 7.56
C LEU A 42 -16.51 6.09 7.49
N SER A 43 -17.12 5.23 6.69
CA SER A 43 -18.56 5.18 6.41
C SER A 43 -19.42 4.87 7.64
N ASP A 44 -18.85 4.18 8.63
CA ASP A 44 -19.47 3.90 9.94
C ASP A 44 -19.34 5.07 10.93
N GLY A 45 -18.65 6.15 10.53
CA GLY A 45 -18.34 7.29 11.38
C GLY A 45 -17.09 7.10 12.25
N SER A 46 -16.44 5.93 12.21
CA SER A 46 -15.18 5.72 12.91
C SER A 46 -14.06 6.58 12.30
N THR A 47 -13.13 7.03 13.14
CA THR A 47 -12.11 8.00 12.73
C THR A 47 -10.72 7.56 13.12
N PHE A 48 -9.75 7.75 12.25
CA PHE A 48 -8.34 7.56 12.55
C PHE A 48 -7.48 8.67 11.96
N VAL A 49 -6.26 8.83 12.49
CA VAL A 49 -5.29 9.80 12.00
C VAL A 49 -4.19 9.09 11.22
N GLN A 50 -3.88 9.58 10.03
CA GLN A 50 -2.78 9.08 9.20
C GLN A 50 -1.84 10.18 8.72
N ARG A 51 -0.61 9.79 8.37
CA ARG A 51 0.36 10.65 7.69
C ARG A 51 0.17 10.55 6.18
N THR A 52 -0.15 11.68 5.54
CA THR A 52 -0.36 11.76 4.08
C THR A 52 0.41 12.93 3.49
N THR A 53 0.64 12.94 2.18
CA THR A 53 1.18 14.10 1.46
C THR A 53 0.09 15.07 1.00
N SER A 54 -1.18 14.68 1.07
CA SER A 54 -2.31 15.55 0.75
C SER A 54 -2.44 16.68 1.79
N PRO A 55 -2.66 17.94 1.37
CA PRO A 55 -2.86 19.05 2.30
C PRO A 55 -4.24 19.04 2.97
N GLN A 56 -5.14 18.13 2.59
CA GLN A 56 -6.50 18.09 3.14
C GLN A 56 -6.51 17.54 4.57
N PRO A 57 -7.01 18.31 5.56
CA PRO A 57 -6.97 17.92 6.97
C PRO A 57 -7.98 16.83 7.33
N VAL A 58 -9.12 16.79 6.63
CA VAL A 58 -10.20 15.82 6.87
C VAL A 58 -10.56 15.14 5.56
N TYR A 59 -10.57 13.81 5.58
CA TYR A 59 -11.00 12.98 4.44
C TYR A 59 -12.18 12.12 4.85
N ARG A 60 -13.27 12.18 4.08
CA ARG A 60 -14.48 11.38 4.31
C ARG A 60 -14.60 10.30 3.25
N SER A 61 -14.55 9.04 3.66
CA SER A 61 -14.67 7.92 2.73
C SER A 61 -16.13 7.57 2.46
N THR A 62 -16.49 7.45 1.18
CA THR A 62 -17.84 7.04 0.75
C THR A 62 -17.93 5.54 0.43
N LYS A 63 -16.82 4.91 -0.01
CA LYS A 63 -16.71 3.46 -0.26
C LYS A 63 -15.44 2.98 0.43
N ASP A 64 -15.59 2.09 1.40
CA ASP A 64 -14.50 1.58 2.24
C ASP A 64 -14.76 0.14 2.70
N VAL A 65 -13.87 -0.36 3.55
CA VAL A 65 -13.93 -1.73 4.08
C VAL A 65 -15.18 -1.97 4.92
N ARG A 66 -15.84 -0.93 5.47
CA ARG A 66 -16.98 -1.08 6.40
C ARG A 66 -18.32 -1.14 5.68
N ASN A 67 -18.42 -0.57 4.47
CA ASN A 67 -19.64 -0.62 3.67
C ASN A 67 -19.56 -1.55 2.46
N ASN A 68 -18.46 -2.27 2.29
CA ASN A 68 -18.31 -3.21 1.20
C ASN A 68 -18.69 -4.65 1.63
N PRO A 69 -19.57 -5.34 0.88
CA PRO A 69 -20.07 -6.66 1.23
C PRO A 69 -18.97 -7.73 1.29
N LEU A 70 -17.89 -7.60 0.51
CA LEU A 70 -16.78 -8.54 0.50
C LEU A 70 -16.11 -8.66 1.89
N TRP A 71 -16.02 -7.56 2.63
CA TRP A 71 -15.37 -7.51 3.93
C TRP A 71 -16.35 -7.66 5.11
N ASN A 72 -17.66 -7.57 4.87
CA ASN A 72 -18.70 -7.73 5.89
C ASN A 72 -19.82 -8.67 5.39
N PRO A 73 -19.51 -9.95 5.11
CA PRO A 73 -20.47 -10.87 4.47
C PRO A 73 -21.65 -11.25 5.37
N SER A 74 -21.54 -11.07 6.70
CA SER A 74 -22.64 -11.30 7.64
C SER A 74 -23.67 -10.18 7.66
N SER A 75 -23.38 -9.01 7.07
CA SER A 75 -24.28 -7.87 7.07
C SER A 75 -25.33 -8.03 5.98
N GLN A 76 -26.53 -8.49 6.35
CA GLN A 76 -27.68 -8.61 5.45
C GLN A 76 -28.04 -7.29 4.77
N LYS A 77 -27.83 -6.16 5.46
CA LYS A 77 -28.06 -4.82 4.91
C LYS A 77 -27.21 -4.55 3.67
N LEU A 78 -26.02 -5.14 3.56
CA LEU A 78 -25.10 -4.91 2.43
C LEU A 78 -25.32 -5.91 1.29
N LEU A 79 -25.79 -7.13 1.59
CA LEU A 79 -26.06 -8.16 0.59
C LEU A 79 -27.25 -7.83 -0.31
N ASN A 80 -28.25 -7.12 0.23
CA ASN A 80 -29.44 -6.74 -0.52
C ASN A 80 -29.27 -5.41 -1.28
N ILE A 81 -28.08 -4.82 -1.29
CA ILE A 81 -27.82 -3.59 -2.04
C ILE A 81 -27.51 -3.97 -3.48
N GLU A 82 -28.41 -3.61 -4.38
CA GLU A 82 -28.16 -3.70 -5.82
C GLU A 82 -27.00 -2.76 -6.20
N GLU A 83 -25.82 -3.34 -6.44
CA GLU A 83 -24.64 -2.59 -6.87
C GLU A 83 -24.78 -2.11 -8.33
N ASP A 84 -25.51 -1.02 -8.56
CA ASP A 84 -25.57 -0.34 -9.86
C ASP A 84 -24.39 0.61 -10.05
N GLU A 85 -23.17 0.07 -10.15
CA GLU A 85 -21.95 0.87 -10.32
C GLU A 85 -21.95 1.69 -11.62
N ALA A 86 -22.59 1.16 -12.67
CA ALA A 86 -22.71 1.83 -13.96
C ALA A 86 -23.89 2.82 -14.04
N GLY A 87 -24.73 2.88 -13.00
CA GLY A 87 -25.92 3.73 -12.98
C GLY A 87 -26.98 3.37 -14.03
N ARG A 88 -26.89 2.19 -14.66
CA ARG A 88 -27.76 1.79 -15.78
C ARG A 88 -29.16 1.48 -15.28
N LEU A 89 -29.25 0.77 -14.16
CA LEU A 89 -30.52 0.42 -13.53
C LEU A 89 -31.22 1.68 -13.00
N LYS A 90 -30.48 2.58 -12.35
CA LYS A 90 -30.97 3.88 -11.89
C LYS A 90 -31.47 4.75 -13.04
N ARG A 91 -30.74 4.78 -14.17
CA ARG A 91 -31.17 5.50 -15.37
C ARG A 91 -32.41 4.88 -16.01
N PHE A 92 -32.49 3.56 -16.05
CA PHE A 92 -33.66 2.85 -16.58
C PHE A 92 -34.89 3.13 -15.72
N ARG A 93 -34.79 2.97 -14.39
CA ARG A 93 -35.86 3.31 -13.43
C ARG A 93 -36.30 4.77 -13.53
N GLY A 94 -35.36 5.69 -13.75
CA GLY A 94 -35.68 7.10 -13.97
C GLY A 94 -36.46 7.37 -15.26
N ARG A 95 -36.34 6.51 -16.28
CA ARG A 95 -37.05 6.67 -17.58
C ARG A 95 -38.37 5.89 -17.64
N PHE A 96 -38.39 4.67 -17.12
CA PHE A 96 -39.49 3.71 -17.31
C PHE A 96 -40.22 3.36 -16.01
N GLY A 97 -39.85 3.97 -14.88
CA GLY A 97 -40.41 3.66 -13.57
C GLY A 97 -39.92 2.33 -13.01
N ARG A 98 -40.58 1.86 -11.95
CA ARG A 98 -40.23 0.64 -11.20
C ARG A 98 -41.09 -0.60 -11.53
N GLY A 99 -42.02 -0.49 -12.47
CA GLY A 99 -42.91 -1.62 -12.85
C GLY A 99 -42.19 -2.80 -13.52
N TRP A 100 -40.91 -2.65 -13.84
CA TRP A 100 -40.06 -3.69 -14.42
C TRP A 100 -39.00 -4.21 -13.43
N ASP A 101 -39.08 -3.81 -12.16
CA ASP A 101 -38.21 -4.36 -11.12
C ASP A 101 -38.64 -5.82 -10.84
N ALA A 102 -37.67 -6.71 -10.58
CA ALA A 102 -37.93 -8.16 -10.42
C ALA A 102 -38.97 -8.47 -9.33
N GLU A 103 -38.97 -7.70 -8.24
CA GLU A 103 -39.93 -7.80 -7.15
C GLU A 103 -41.38 -7.45 -7.60
N ALA A 104 -41.52 -6.46 -8.49
CA ALA A 104 -42.84 -6.02 -8.97
C ALA A 104 -43.49 -7.01 -9.94
N VAL A 105 -42.70 -7.88 -10.58
CA VAL A 105 -43.20 -8.96 -11.45
C VAL A 105 -43.64 -10.16 -10.59
N ALA A 106 -42.95 -10.44 -9.48
CA ALA A 106 -43.32 -11.52 -8.56
C ALA A 106 -44.66 -11.26 -7.85
N ASP A 107 -44.93 -10.02 -7.44
CA ASP A 107 -46.19 -9.63 -6.78
C ASP A 107 -47.42 -9.60 -7.72
N ALA A 108 -47.22 -9.66 -9.04
CA ALA A 108 -48.29 -9.60 -10.05
C ALA A 108 -48.76 -10.98 -10.54
N GLU A 109 -48.06 -12.05 -10.16
CA GLU A 109 -48.37 -13.44 -10.54
C GLU A 109 -49.07 -14.23 -9.41
N GLU A 110 -49.33 -13.60 -8.25
CA GLU A 110 -50.22 -14.08 -7.17
C GLU A 110 -51.61 -13.41 -7.26
#